data_AF-A0A3N5EKS4-F1
#
_entry.id   AF-A0A3N5EKS4-F1
#
_cell.length_a   1.000
_cell.length_b   1.000
_cell.length_c   1.000
_cell.angle_alpha   90.00
_cell.angle_beta   90.00
_cell.angle_gamma   90.00
#
_symmetry.space_group_name_H-M   'P 1'
#
loop_
_entity.id
_entity.type
_entity.pdbx_description
1 polymer ?
#
loop_
_entity_poly.entity_id
_entity_poly.type
_entity_poly.pdbx_seq_one_letter_code
_entity_poly.pdbx_strand_id
1 'polypeptide(L)'
;MKLLATVVLVLLVPGPDVRFEKDGVRVGDALVQGAVVELQNGLLASGSSVEALVSAVDIHVADGRTLTVEPGVRISRADGRYRIAAHQGRRIRFAGTEGTFFASGPVEVAATAEGWTVGERVLPGSALRAGLERQDEELNLEKMIQDKEKMKGTGTPRPSTRTVRNFRGDPMTNGNATSSVSVRQIPQISPSGAP
;
A
#
# COMPACT_ATOMS: atom_id res chain seq x y z
N MET A 1 -26.03 25.95 29.66
CA MET A 1 -25.23 25.58 28.47
C MET A 1 -25.90 24.40 27.79
N LYS A 2 -26.37 24.55 26.55
CA LYS A 2 -26.99 23.47 25.76
C LYS A 2 -25.96 23.01 24.72
N LEU A 3 -25.35 21.85 24.93
CA LEU A 3 -24.51 21.19 23.93
C LEU A 3 -25.44 20.59 22.86
N LEU A 4 -25.39 21.13 21.65
CA LEU A 4 -25.92 20.46 20.46
C LEU A 4 -24.97 19.30 20.12
N ALA A 5 -25.42 18.07 20.35
CA ALA A 5 -24.83 16.90 19.73
C ALA A 5 -25.20 16.91 18.24
N THR A 6 -24.22 17.21 17.39
CA THR A 6 -24.36 17.10 15.94
C THR A 6 -24.25 15.63 15.58
N VAL A 7 -25.39 14.97 15.39
CA VAL A 7 -25.45 13.60 14.84
C VAL A 7 -25.18 13.73 13.35
N VAL A 8 -23.96 13.39 12.92
CA VAL A 8 -23.63 13.20 11.51
C VAL A 8 -24.26 11.87 11.10
N LEU A 9 -25.45 11.94 10.50
CA LEU A 9 -26.08 10.81 9.84
C LEU A 9 -25.34 10.56 8.51
N VAL A 10 -24.33 9.69 8.54
CA VAL A 10 -23.74 9.15 7.32
C VAL A 10 -24.80 8.25 6.69
N LEU A 11 -25.38 8.69 5.57
CA LEU A 11 -26.23 7.85 4.74
C LEU A 11 -25.36 6.69 4.20
N LEU A 12 -25.46 5.51 4.83
CA LEU A 12 -24.96 4.26 4.28
C LEU A 12 -25.80 3.96 3.03
N VAL A 13 -25.34 4.43 1.87
CA VAL A 13 -25.77 3.82 0.60
C VAL A 13 -25.22 2.39 0.63
N PRO A 14 -26.05 1.35 0.51
CA PRO A 14 -25.55 -0.02 0.42
C PRO A 14 -24.61 -0.10 -0.78
N GLY A 15 -23.39 -0.59 -0.54
CA GLY A 15 -22.43 -0.86 -1.62
C GLY A 15 -22.98 -1.90 -2.59
N PRO A 16 -22.42 -2.01 -3.80
CA PRO A 16 -22.84 -3.04 -4.74
C PRO A 16 -22.64 -4.44 -4.14
N ASP A 17 -23.61 -5.34 -4.32
CA ASP A 17 -23.48 -6.76 -3.98
C ASP A 17 -22.41 -7.39 -4.90
N VAL A 18 -21.27 -7.82 -4.35
CA VAL A 18 -20.18 -8.41 -5.12
C VAL A 18 -20.00 -9.88 -4.76
N ARG A 19 -19.97 -10.76 -5.77
CA ARG A 19 -19.74 -12.19 -5.57
C ARG A 19 -19.05 -12.85 -6.75
N PHE A 20 -18.23 -13.85 -6.46
CA PHE A 20 -17.60 -14.68 -7.50
C PHE A 20 -18.56 -15.79 -7.93
N GLU A 21 -18.87 -15.83 -9.22
CA GLU A 21 -19.71 -16.87 -9.83
C GLU A 21 -18.86 -17.83 -10.66
N LYS A 22 -19.44 -18.92 -11.16
CA LYS A 22 -18.73 -19.87 -12.02
C LYS A 22 -18.14 -19.19 -13.26
N ASP A 23 -18.91 -18.29 -13.87
CA ASP A 23 -18.62 -17.72 -15.19
C ASP A 23 -18.05 -16.29 -15.12
N GLY A 24 -17.88 -15.71 -13.93
CA GLY A 24 -17.44 -14.34 -13.80
C GLY A 24 -17.52 -13.78 -12.38
N VAL A 25 -17.45 -12.45 -12.28
CA VAL A 25 -17.73 -11.70 -11.05
C VAL A 25 -19.03 -10.96 -11.24
N ARG A 26 -19.98 -11.16 -10.33
CA ARG A 26 -21.20 -10.36 -10.28
C ARG A 26 -20.98 -9.12 -9.43
N VAL A 27 -21.45 -7.98 -9.94
CA VAL A 27 -21.43 -6.67 -9.29
C VAL A 27 -22.84 -6.07 -9.42
N GLY A 28 -23.62 -6.13 -8.35
CA GLY A 28 -25.06 -5.84 -8.39
C GLY A 28 -25.76 -6.74 -9.42
N ASP A 29 -26.38 -6.12 -10.42
CA ASP A 29 -27.09 -6.83 -11.50
C ASP A 29 -26.18 -7.24 -12.67
N ALA A 30 -24.96 -6.70 -12.74
CA ALA A 30 -24.03 -6.94 -13.85
C ALA A 30 -23.14 -8.17 -13.59
N LEU A 31 -22.93 -8.99 -14.63
CA LEU A 31 -21.98 -10.09 -14.61
C LEU A 31 -20.79 -9.75 -15.50
N VAL A 32 -19.62 -9.53 -14.90
CA VAL A 32 -18.37 -9.25 -15.60
C VAL A 32 -17.68 -10.57 -15.93
N GLN A 33 -17.39 -10.80 -17.22
CA GLN A 33 -16.83 -12.06 -17.72
C GLN A 33 -15.52 -11.84 -18.48
N GLY A 34 -14.71 -12.89 -18.54
CA GLY A 34 -13.47 -12.89 -19.31
C GLY A 34 -12.39 -11.97 -18.77
N ALA A 35 -11.45 -11.59 -19.64
CA ALA A 35 -10.27 -10.80 -19.28
C ALA A 35 -10.51 -9.28 -19.28
N VAL A 36 -11.68 -8.83 -19.73
CA VAL A 36 -12.02 -7.40 -19.77
C VAL A 36 -12.13 -6.88 -18.35
N VAL A 37 -11.53 -5.71 -18.12
CA VAL A 37 -11.63 -4.98 -16.86
C VAL A 37 -12.70 -3.91 -16.99
N GLU A 38 -13.66 -3.93 -16.08
CA GLU A 38 -14.73 -2.94 -16.01
C GLU A 38 -14.62 -2.14 -14.72
N LEU A 39 -14.86 -0.82 -14.83
CA LEU A 39 -14.98 0.07 -13.69
C LEU A 39 -16.46 0.20 -13.32
N GLN A 40 -16.84 -0.25 -12.14
CA GLN A 40 -18.20 -0.14 -11.63
C GLN A 40 -18.17 0.40 -10.20
N ASN A 41 -18.87 1.49 -9.91
CA ASN A 41 -19.02 2.00 -8.53
C ASN A 41 -17.71 2.17 -7.73
N GLY A 42 -16.61 2.56 -8.39
CA GLY A 42 -15.31 2.70 -7.72
C GLY A 42 -14.59 1.37 -7.41
N LEU A 43 -14.96 0.29 -8.09
CA LEU A 43 -14.25 -0.99 -8.12
C LEU A 43 -13.85 -1.38 -9.55
N LEU A 44 -12.71 -2.05 -9.70
CA LEU A 44 -12.34 -2.73 -10.94
C LEU A 44 -12.74 -4.20 -10.83
N ALA A 45 -13.51 -4.69 -11.77
CA ALA A 45 -13.88 -6.10 -11.87
C ALA A 45 -13.39 -6.68 -13.19
N SER A 46 -12.98 -7.94 -13.16
CA SER A 46 -12.84 -8.80 -14.33
C SER A 46 -13.50 -10.14 -14.02
N GLY A 47 -13.59 -11.04 -14.99
CA GLY A 47 -14.20 -12.37 -14.79
C GLY A 47 -13.56 -13.22 -13.69
N SER A 48 -12.37 -12.84 -13.18
CA SER A 48 -11.67 -13.57 -12.13
C SER A 48 -11.09 -12.69 -11.03
N SER A 49 -11.30 -11.37 -11.04
CA SER A 49 -10.70 -10.50 -10.02
C SER A 49 -11.53 -9.27 -9.71
N VAL A 50 -11.36 -8.77 -8.49
CA VAL A 50 -11.97 -7.53 -7.98
C VAL A 50 -10.91 -6.70 -7.29
N GLU A 51 -10.96 -5.39 -7.47
CA GLU A 51 -10.13 -4.44 -6.75
C GLU A 51 -10.99 -3.24 -6.32
N ALA A 52 -10.97 -2.95 -5.02
CA ALA A 52 -11.58 -1.73 -4.49
C ALA A 52 -10.65 -0.53 -4.76
N LEU A 53 -11.18 0.54 -5.36
CA LEU A 53 -10.40 1.77 -5.61
C LEU A 53 -10.75 2.91 -4.67
N VAL A 54 -12.03 3.10 -4.36
CA VAL A 54 -12.52 4.29 -3.64
C VAL A 54 -12.97 3.97 -2.23
N SER A 55 -13.80 2.94 -2.07
CA SER A 55 -14.38 2.52 -0.79
C SER A 55 -14.18 1.03 -0.58
N ALA A 56 -14.31 0.60 0.68
CA ALA A 56 -14.33 -0.83 0.96
C ALA A 56 -15.54 -1.49 0.28
N VAL A 57 -15.35 -2.72 -0.19
CA VAL A 57 -16.38 -3.55 -0.83
C VAL A 57 -16.50 -4.86 -0.07
N ASP A 58 -17.73 -5.24 0.26
CA ASP A 58 -18.03 -6.55 0.80
C ASP A 58 -18.24 -7.55 -0.33
N ILE A 59 -17.51 -8.66 -0.25
CA ILE A 59 -17.56 -9.74 -1.23
C ILE A 59 -18.13 -10.98 -0.57
N HIS A 60 -19.23 -11.49 -1.11
CA HIS A 60 -19.83 -12.75 -0.68
C HIS A 60 -19.11 -13.92 -1.35
N VAL A 61 -18.45 -14.73 -0.54
CA VAL A 61 -17.49 -15.75 -1.00
C VAL A 61 -18.08 -17.17 -0.91
N ALA A 62 -18.89 -17.42 0.11
CA ALA A 62 -19.60 -18.67 0.37
C ALA A 62 -20.80 -18.39 1.28
N ASP A 63 -21.69 -19.36 1.48
CA ASP A 63 -22.89 -19.21 2.30
C ASP A 63 -22.54 -18.66 3.71
N GLY A 64 -22.96 -17.42 3.96
CA GLY A 64 -22.73 -16.71 5.22
C GLY A 64 -21.31 -16.21 5.47
N ARG A 65 -20.41 -16.21 4.47
CA ARG A 65 -19.03 -15.71 4.59
C ARG A 65 -18.79 -14.47 3.74
N THR A 66 -18.32 -13.42 4.41
CA THR A 66 -18.11 -12.10 3.82
C THR A 66 -16.65 -11.68 3.95
N LEU A 67 -16.05 -11.30 2.83
CA LEU A 67 -14.72 -10.71 2.78
C LEU A 67 -14.83 -9.24 2.40
N THR A 68 -14.52 -8.35 3.33
CA THR A 68 -14.42 -6.91 3.07
C THR A 68 -13.04 -6.59 2.51
N VAL A 69 -12.98 -5.99 1.33
CA VAL A 69 -11.74 -5.57 0.66
C VAL A 69 -11.66 -4.04 0.67
N GLU A 70 -10.65 -3.49 1.34
CA GLU A 70 -10.39 -2.04 1.38
C GLU A 70 -9.65 -1.55 0.13
N PRO A 71 -9.68 -0.23 -0.15
CA PRO A 71 -9.00 0.34 -1.30
C PRO A 71 -7.52 -0.05 -1.45
N GLY A 72 -7.12 -0.34 -2.69
CA GLY A 72 -5.76 -0.73 -3.05
C GLY A 72 -5.40 -2.18 -2.75
N VAL A 73 -6.37 -2.99 -2.31
CA VAL A 73 -6.28 -4.44 -2.25
C VAL A 73 -7.05 -5.07 -3.41
N ARG A 74 -6.39 -5.99 -4.10
CA ARG A 74 -6.96 -6.79 -5.18
C ARG A 74 -7.17 -8.22 -4.70
N ILE A 75 -8.31 -8.79 -5.06
CA ILE A 75 -8.62 -10.20 -4.89
C ILE A 75 -8.78 -10.85 -6.26
N SER A 76 -8.27 -12.06 -6.43
CA SER A 76 -8.45 -12.87 -7.63
C SER A 76 -8.77 -14.31 -7.29
N ARG A 77 -9.62 -14.96 -8.07
CA ARG A 77 -9.91 -16.39 -7.91
C ARG A 77 -8.69 -17.23 -8.28
N ALA A 78 -8.39 -18.24 -7.47
CA ALA A 78 -7.30 -19.19 -7.70
C ALA A 78 -7.73 -20.58 -7.22
N ASP A 79 -8.07 -21.49 -8.14
CA ASP A 79 -8.32 -22.92 -7.91
C ASP A 79 -9.08 -23.27 -6.61
N GLY A 80 -10.31 -22.73 -6.48
CA GLY A 80 -11.18 -22.96 -5.32
C GLY A 80 -10.84 -22.11 -4.10
N ARG A 81 -9.84 -21.24 -4.20
CA ARG A 81 -9.43 -20.24 -3.20
C ARG A 81 -9.42 -18.85 -3.83
N TYR A 82 -8.98 -17.89 -3.04
CA TYR A 82 -8.78 -16.50 -3.43
C TYR A 82 -7.34 -16.11 -3.16
N ARG A 83 -6.73 -15.38 -4.08
CA ARG A 83 -5.43 -14.73 -3.89
C ARG A 83 -5.68 -13.26 -3.64
N ILE A 84 -5.16 -12.76 -2.53
CA ILE A 84 -5.26 -11.36 -2.11
C ILE A 84 -3.89 -10.73 -2.24
N ALA A 85 -3.81 -9.60 -2.92
CA ALA A 85 -2.57 -8.87 -3.19
C ALA A 85 -2.78 -7.37 -3.02
N ALA A 86 -1.70 -6.66 -2.72
CA ALA A 86 -1.66 -5.21 -2.72
C ALA A 86 -0.70 -4.70 -3.80
N HIS A 87 -0.98 -3.51 -4.31
CA HIS A 87 -0.08 -2.85 -5.26
C HIS A 87 1.24 -2.46 -4.60
N GLN A 88 2.30 -2.48 -5.41
CA GLN A 88 3.64 -1.99 -5.03
C GLN A 88 4.25 -2.68 -3.81
N GLY A 89 3.86 -3.93 -3.51
CA GLY A 89 4.42 -4.69 -2.39
C GLY A 89 4.06 -4.14 -1.01
N ARG A 90 3.00 -3.31 -0.92
CA ARG A 90 2.50 -2.82 0.36
C ARG A 90 2.06 -3.99 1.24
N ARG A 91 2.27 -3.84 2.55
CA ARG A 91 1.83 -4.85 3.52
C ARG A 91 0.31 -4.87 3.60
N ILE A 92 -0.24 -6.08 3.57
CA ILE A 92 -1.67 -6.34 3.64
C ILE A 92 -2.00 -6.60 5.10
N ARG A 93 -2.92 -5.82 5.64
CA ARG A 93 -3.56 -6.02 6.93
C ARG A 93 -4.78 -6.91 6.74
N PHE A 94 -4.89 -7.93 7.58
CA PHE A 94 -6.07 -8.75 7.69
C PHE A 94 -6.62 -8.64 9.10
N ALA A 95 -7.88 -8.25 9.23
CA ALA A 95 -8.58 -8.16 10.50
C ALA A 95 -9.74 -9.16 10.52
N GLY A 96 -9.77 -9.98 11.57
CA GLY A 96 -10.86 -10.92 11.88
C GLY A 96 -11.23 -10.82 13.36
N THR A 97 -12.04 -11.77 13.83
CA THR A 97 -12.59 -11.78 15.20
C THR A 97 -11.50 -11.79 16.27
N GLU A 98 -10.42 -12.55 16.05
CA GLU A 98 -9.33 -12.74 17.04
C GLU A 98 -8.24 -11.68 16.95
N GLY A 99 -8.36 -10.72 16.03
CA GLY A 99 -7.44 -9.60 15.91
C GLY A 99 -6.92 -9.38 14.50
N THR A 100 -5.75 -8.76 14.43
CA THR A 100 -5.15 -8.30 13.18
C THR A 100 -3.82 -9.00 12.93
N PHE A 101 -3.57 -9.39 11.68
CA PHE A 101 -2.26 -9.84 11.24
C PHE A 101 -1.86 -9.15 9.92
N PHE A 102 -0.57 -9.21 9.60
CA PHE A 102 0.00 -8.54 8.43
C PHE A 102 0.78 -9.51 7.56
N ALA A 103 0.68 -9.35 6.24
CA ALA A 103 1.45 -10.10 5.25
C ALA A 103 2.21 -9.15 4.32
N SER A 104 3.42 -9.54 3.92
CA SER A 104 4.31 -8.72 3.08
C SER A 104 4.22 -9.02 1.59
N GLY A 105 3.24 -9.81 1.16
CA GLY A 105 3.07 -10.21 -0.23
C GLY A 105 1.70 -10.82 -0.48
N PRO A 106 1.44 -11.34 -1.70
CA PRO A 106 0.20 -11.99 -2.02
C PRO A 106 -0.06 -13.19 -1.10
N VAL A 107 -1.29 -13.32 -0.62
CA VAL A 107 -1.68 -14.40 0.30
C VAL A 107 -2.89 -15.15 -0.26
N GLU A 108 -2.87 -16.47 -0.14
CA GLU A 108 -4.04 -17.29 -0.44
C GLU A 108 -5.00 -17.30 0.75
N VAL A 109 -6.29 -17.19 0.43
CA VAL A 109 -7.40 -17.14 1.38
C VAL A 109 -8.49 -18.10 0.93
N ALA A 110 -9.02 -18.88 1.86
CA ALA A 110 -10.21 -19.69 1.62
C ALA A 110 -11.18 -19.60 2.80
N ALA A 111 -12.46 -19.63 2.50
CA ALA A 111 -13.49 -19.80 3.53
C ALA A 111 -13.51 -21.26 3.99
N THR A 112 -13.67 -21.50 5.28
CA THR A 112 -13.83 -22.82 5.89
C THR A 112 -15.11 -22.88 6.72
N ALA A 113 -15.50 -24.07 7.18
CA ALA A 113 -16.66 -24.23 8.07
C ALA A 113 -16.51 -23.41 9.37
N GLU A 114 -15.28 -23.29 9.89
CA GLU A 114 -14.98 -22.62 11.16
C GLU A 114 -14.64 -21.13 10.98
N GLY A 115 -14.18 -20.73 9.80
CA GLY A 115 -13.45 -19.47 9.67
C GLY A 115 -12.95 -19.17 8.27
N TRP A 116 -11.74 -18.64 8.25
CA TRP A 116 -10.96 -18.30 7.09
C TRP A 116 -9.58 -18.87 7.26
N THR A 117 -9.07 -19.56 6.24
CA THR A 117 -7.63 -19.80 6.13
C THR A 117 -7.02 -18.60 5.43
N VAL A 118 -5.93 -18.07 5.97
CA VAL A 118 -5.12 -17.03 5.31
C VAL A 118 -3.65 -17.42 5.40
N GLY A 119 -3.10 -17.87 4.26
CA GLY A 119 -1.82 -18.56 4.23
C GLY A 119 -1.89 -19.79 5.13
N GLU A 120 -1.00 -19.85 6.12
CA GLU A 120 -0.92 -20.94 7.09
C GLU A 120 -1.78 -20.72 8.35
N ARG A 121 -2.47 -19.58 8.45
CA ARG A 121 -3.25 -19.20 9.64
C ARG A 121 -4.72 -19.52 9.45
N VAL A 122 -5.39 -19.90 10.53
CA VAL A 122 -6.85 -20.02 10.60
C VAL A 122 -7.36 -18.88 11.46
N LEU A 123 -8.34 -18.13 10.95
CA LEU A 123 -9.06 -17.09 11.66
C LEU A 123 -10.53 -17.48 11.81
N PRO A 124 -11.09 -17.58 13.01
CA PRO A 124 -12.49 -17.93 13.18
C PRO A 124 -13.43 -16.76 12.88
N GLY A 125 -14.69 -17.11 12.61
CA GLY A 125 -15.79 -16.15 12.42
C GLY A 125 -16.10 -15.84 10.97
N SER A 126 -17.31 -15.33 10.73
CA SER A 126 -17.93 -15.23 9.40
C SER A 126 -17.38 -14.11 8.52
N ALA A 127 -16.72 -13.12 9.10
CA ALA A 127 -16.22 -11.94 8.40
C ALA A 127 -14.69 -11.86 8.45
N LEU A 128 -14.10 -11.52 7.31
CA LEU A 128 -12.68 -11.19 7.19
C LEU A 128 -12.55 -9.85 6.50
N ARG A 129 -11.63 -9.00 6.96
CA ARG A 129 -11.36 -7.70 6.34
C ARG A 129 -9.91 -7.63 5.89
N ALA A 130 -9.70 -7.47 4.59
CA ALA A 130 -8.39 -7.25 3.99
C ALA A 130 -8.23 -5.77 3.63
N GLY A 131 -7.13 -5.17 4.07
CA GLY A 131 -6.79 -3.79 3.75
C GLY A 131 -5.29 -3.58 3.72
N LEU A 132 -4.87 -2.34 3.53
CA LEU A 132 -3.45 -2.00 3.58
C LEU A 132 -3.05 -1.68 5.02
N GLU A 133 -1.80 -1.97 5.37
CA GLU A 133 -1.20 -1.36 6.56
C GLU A 133 -1.30 0.15 6.41
N ARG A 134 -2.04 0.78 7.33
CA ARG A 134 -2.02 2.22 7.46
C ARG A 134 -0.67 2.54 8.08
N GLN A 135 0.17 3.27 7.36
CA GLN A 135 1.21 4.02 8.04
C GLN A 135 0.45 5.05 8.87
N ASP A 136 0.64 5.02 10.18
CA ASP A 136 0.07 6.04 11.07
C ASP A 136 0.69 7.37 10.68
N GLU A 137 0.00 8.10 9.80
CA GLU A 137 0.41 9.43 9.34
C GLU A 137 0.58 10.37 10.55
N GLU A 138 -0.20 10.15 11.61
CA GLU A 138 -0.12 10.86 12.89
C GLU A 138 1.22 10.62 13.61
N LEU A 139 1.73 9.38 13.66
CA LEU A 139 3.06 9.09 14.22
C LEU A 139 4.18 9.69 13.36
N ASN A 140 3.99 9.76 12.04
CA ASN A 140 4.93 10.42 11.14
C ASN A 140 4.90 11.95 11.29
N LEU A 141 3.72 12.53 11.49
CA LEU A 141 3.51 13.96 11.77
C LEU A 141 4.11 14.35 13.12
N GLU A 142 3.89 13.55 14.16
CA GLU A 142 4.49 13.76 15.48
C GLU A 142 6.01 13.67 15.44
N LYS A 143 6.58 12.69 14.74
CA LYS A 143 8.04 12.63 14.50
C LYS A 143 8.55 13.87 13.77
N MET A 144 7.85 14.32 12.74
CA MET A 144 8.25 15.52 11.99
C MET A 144 8.16 16.79 12.85
N ILE A 145 7.15 16.92 13.70
CA ILE A 145 7.01 18.02 14.67
C ILE A 145 8.13 17.96 15.71
N GLN A 146 8.41 16.77 16.26
CA GLN A 146 9.46 16.56 17.25
C GLN A 146 10.86 16.85 16.68
N ASP A 147 11.12 16.46 15.42
CA ASP A 147 12.37 16.75 14.72
C ASP A 147 12.49 18.24 14.39
N LYS A 148 11.40 18.91 14.01
CA LYS A 148 11.37 20.36 13.83
C LYS A 148 11.68 21.11 15.12
N GLU A 149 11.15 20.66 16.25
CA GLU A 149 11.44 21.25 17.56
C GLU A 149 12.87 20.95 18.02
N LYS A 150 13.44 19.77 17.71
CA LYS A 150 14.88 19.51 17.92
C LYS A 150 15.78 20.41 17.08
N MET A 151 15.38 20.74 15.85
CA MET A 151 16.11 21.70 15.00
C MET A 151 16.02 23.15 15.51
N LYS A 152 14.95 23.52 16.21
CA LYS A 152 14.84 24.83 16.87
C LYS A 152 15.55 24.89 18.22
N GLY A 153 15.59 23.78 18.97
CA GLY A 153 16.12 23.70 20.33
C GLY A 153 17.63 23.48 20.42
N THR A 154 18.28 22.97 19.38
CA THR A 154 19.75 22.83 19.34
C THR A 154 20.41 24.04 18.69
N GLY A 155 20.19 25.19 19.33
CA GLY A 155 20.97 26.40 19.13
C GLY A 155 22.41 26.21 19.60
N THR A 156 23.22 25.59 18.76
CA THR A 156 24.44 26.25 18.30
C THR A 156 24.52 25.92 16.82
N PRO A 157 24.45 26.92 15.91
CA PRO A 157 24.81 26.64 14.53
C PRO A 157 26.22 26.07 14.58
N ARG A 158 26.37 24.77 14.28
CA ARG A 158 27.69 24.26 13.95
C ARG A 158 28.13 25.16 12.80
N PRO A 159 29.20 25.97 12.94
CA PRO A 159 29.73 26.63 11.79
C PRO A 159 30.04 25.50 10.83
N SER A 160 29.30 25.43 9.73
CA SER A 160 29.77 24.61 8.64
C SER A 160 31.15 25.17 8.38
N THR A 161 32.19 24.37 8.60
CA THR A 161 33.47 24.55 7.93
C THR A 161 33.24 24.25 6.46
N ARG A 162 32.30 25.00 5.85
CA ARG A 162 32.31 25.29 4.44
C ARG A 162 33.52 26.20 4.31
N THR A 163 34.66 25.57 4.12
CA THR A 163 35.89 26.22 3.69
C THR A 163 35.56 26.83 2.33
N VAL A 164 34.98 28.03 2.34
CA VAL A 164 34.86 28.85 1.15
C VAL A 164 36.28 29.29 0.86
N ARG A 165 36.99 28.51 0.03
CA ARG A 165 38.19 29.01 -0.62
C ARG A 165 37.70 30.12 -1.52
N ASN A 166 37.95 31.37 -1.12
CA ASN A 166 37.83 32.52 -2.01
C ASN A 166 38.82 32.31 -3.15
N PHE A 167 38.35 31.76 -4.26
CA PHE A 167 39.14 31.59 -5.47
C PHE A 167 39.26 32.95 -6.15
N ARG A 168 40.45 33.58 -6.04
CA ARG A 168 40.89 34.60 -6.99
C ARG A 168 41.66 33.88 -8.10
N GLY A 169 40.94 33.44 -9.13
CA GLY A 169 41.53 32.80 -10.30
C GLY A 169 40.46 32.16 -11.18
N ASP A 170 40.72 32.10 -12.49
CA ASP A 170 39.79 31.53 -13.47
C ASP A 170 39.58 30.03 -13.17
N PRO A 171 38.33 29.60 -12.87
CA PRO A 171 38.02 28.22 -12.51
C PRO A 171 38.30 27.20 -13.64
N MET A 172 38.55 27.67 -14.87
CA MET A 172 38.80 26.83 -16.04
C MET A 172 40.28 26.48 -16.27
N THR A 173 41.20 26.93 -15.40
CA THR A 173 42.62 26.61 -15.53
C THR A 173 42.93 25.16 -15.10
N ASN A 174 43.52 24.37 -16.03
CA ASN A 174 43.80 22.94 -15.89
C ASN A 174 44.60 22.52 -14.64
N GLY A 175 45.30 23.44 -13.98
CA GLY A 175 46.01 23.17 -12.72
C GLY A 175 45.09 22.95 -11.51
N ASN A 176 43.82 23.34 -11.57
CA ASN A 176 42.88 23.25 -10.44
C ASN A 176 42.06 21.96 -10.41
N ALA A 177 42.02 21.18 -11.49
CA ALA A 177 41.30 19.90 -11.53
C ALA A 177 42.06 18.76 -10.84
N THR A 178 43.38 18.89 -10.67
CA THR A 178 44.27 17.80 -10.20
C THR A 178 44.27 17.58 -8.69
N SER A 179 43.68 18.49 -7.90
CA SER A 179 43.64 18.40 -6.43
C SER A 179 42.23 18.18 -5.84
N SER A 180 41.21 17.98 -6.68
CA SER A 180 39.86 17.64 -6.23
C SER A 180 39.74 16.13 -5.98
N VAL A 181 39.66 15.75 -4.70
CA VAL A 181 39.47 14.36 -4.22
C VAL A 181 38.23 13.69 -4.82
N SER A 182 37.24 14.48 -5.27
CA SER A 182 36.00 14.02 -5.90
C SER A 182 36.14 13.42 -7.31
N VAL A 183 37.31 13.50 -7.95
CA VAL A 183 37.55 12.91 -9.29
C VAL A 183 38.23 11.53 -9.22
N ARG A 184 38.75 11.11 -8.05
CA ARG A 184 39.50 9.84 -7.92
C ARG A 184 38.64 8.58 -7.77
N GLN A 185 37.30 8.68 -7.87
CA GLN A 185 36.40 7.53 -7.68
C GLN A 185 35.58 7.15 -8.90
N ILE A 186 35.90 7.67 -10.10
CA ILE A 186 35.35 7.09 -11.33
C ILE A 186 36.31 5.97 -11.75
N PRO A 187 35.95 4.67 -11.61
CA PRO A 187 36.76 3.60 -12.16
C PRO A 187 36.87 3.80 -13.68
N GLN A 188 38.09 4.03 -14.15
CA GLN A 188 38.41 4.06 -15.57
C GLN A 188 38.28 2.62 -16.09
N ILE A 189 37.28 2.37 -16.93
CA ILE A 189 37.16 1.12 -17.67
C ILE A 189 38.23 1.16 -18.76
N SER A 190 39.34 0.45 -18.55
CA SER A 190 40.35 0.26 -19.59
C SER A 190 39.80 -0.65 -20.69
N PRO A 191 39.79 -0.24 -21.97
CA PRO A 191 39.60 -1.18 -23.07
C PRO A 191 40.95 -1.86 -23.35
N SER A 192 41.05 -3.12 -22.97
CA SER A 192 42.16 -4.02 -23.30
C SER A 192 41.53 -5.40 -23.43
N GLY A 193 41.51 -6.10 -24.55
CA GLY A 193 42.25 -6.00 -25.79
C GLY A 193 42.24 -7.44 -26.33
N ALA A 194 41.64 -7.66 -27.50
CA ALA A 194 41.91 -8.84 -28.33
C ALA A 194 43.41 -8.78 -28.72
N PRO A 195 44.10 -9.90 -28.98
CA PRO A 195 43.68 -11.00 -29.85
C PRO A 195 43.32 -12.32 -29.14
#